data_AF-A0A7Y5GLR9-F1
#
_entry.id   AF-A0A7Y5GLR9-F1
#
_cell.length_a   1.000
_cell.length_b   1.000
_cell.length_c   1.000
_cell.angle_alpha   90.00
_cell.angle_beta   90.00
_cell.angle_gamma   90.00
#
_symmetry.space_group_name_H-M   'P 1'
#
loop_
_entity.id
_entity.type
_entity.pdbx_description
1 polymer ?
#
loop_
_entity_poly.entity_id
_entity_poly.type
_entity_poly.pdbx_seq_one_letter_code
_entity_poly.pdbx_strand_id
1 'polypeptide(L)'
;MEEIVLNIYLDIDDGRIKNFRAASYRIDGSDEEKVNFLRSKVEEDYSSSYKFDAPQDERGGLMTWKSFEKLRKRNLEIGLFEEIFSEFGVPDEPLILVTPVIDGKVGVPA
;
A
#
# COMPACT_ATOMS: atom_id res chain seq x y z
N MET A 1 -16.51 3.85 -14.64
CA MET A 1 -16.77 2.52 -14.09
C MET A 1 -16.41 2.52 -12.61
N GLU A 2 -17.35 2.09 -11.77
CA GLU A 2 -17.11 1.92 -10.35
C GLU A 2 -16.18 0.72 -10.11
N GLU A 3 -15.13 0.92 -9.33
CA GLU A 3 -14.17 -0.12 -8.98
C GLU A 3 -13.62 0.07 -7.56
N ILE A 4 -12.90 -0.93 -7.06
CA ILE A 4 -12.25 -0.86 -5.74
C ILE A 4 -10.83 -0.32 -5.91
N VAL A 5 -10.56 0.79 -5.22
CA VAL A 5 -9.25 1.45 -5.18
C VAL A 5 -8.66 1.34 -3.77
N LEU A 6 -7.34 1.34 -3.65
CA LEU A 6 -6.67 1.15 -2.36
C LEU A 6 -5.65 2.25 -2.05
N ASN A 7 -5.68 2.75 -0.82
CA ASN A 7 -4.54 3.39 -0.21
C ASN A 7 -3.75 2.34 0.56
N ILE A 8 -2.48 2.15 0.24
CA ILE A 8 -1.58 1.19 0.91
C ILE A 8 -0.45 1.96 1.58
N TYR A 9 -0.16 1.62 2.82
CA TYR A 9 0.89 2.20 3.64
C TYR A 9 1.96 1.17 3.95
N LEU A 10 3.21 1.61 3.91
CA LEU A 10 4.36 0.80 4.29
C LEU A 10 4.98 1.41 5.54
N ASP A 11 4.73 0.80 6.71
CA ASP A 11 5.36 1.23 7.97
C ASP A 11 6.82 0.80 7.94
N ILE A 12 7.73 1.78 7.92
CA ILE A 12 9.18 1.59 7.81
C ILE A 12 9.85 2.09 9.09
N ASP A 13 10.46 1.16 9.81
CA ASP A 13 11.28 1.45 10.99
C ASP A 13 12.68 0.85 10.78
N ASP A 14 13.72 1.62 11.08
CA ASP A 14 15.13 1.20 10.91
C ASP A 14 15.41 0.62 9.50
N GLY A 15 14.86 1.28 8.47
CA GLY A 15 15.03 0.93 7.06
C GLY A 15 14.35 -0.39 6.63
N ARG A 16 13.51 -0.99 7.48
CA ARG A 16 12.78 -2.23 7.21
C ARG A 16 11.28 -2.02 7.28
N ILE A 17 10.56 -2.69 6.39
CA ILE A 17 9.11 -2.69 6.39
C ILE A 17 8.64 -3.60 7.53
N LYS A 18 7.92 -3.02 8.49
CA LYS A 18 7.42 -3.71 9.69
C LYS A 18 6.05 -4.30 9.50
N ASN A 19 5.20 -3.57 8.81
CA ASN A 19 3.84 -3.97 8.52
C ASN A 19 3.34 -3.18 7.31
N PHE A 20 2.26 -3.67 6.72
CA PHE A 20 1.49 -2.92 5.75
C PHE A 20 0.20 -2.44 6.39
N ARG A 21 -0.38 -1.39 5.81
CA ARG A 21 -1.76 -1.04 6.10
C ARG A 21 -2.50 -0.73 4.83
N ALA A 22 -3.81 -0.88 4.83
CA ALA A 22 -4.61 -0.46 3.70
C ALA A 22 -6.00 0.02 4.07
N ALA A 23 -6.51 0.93 3.23
CA ALA A 23 -7.88 1.40 3.22
C ALA A 23 -8.44 1.24 1.80
N SER A 24 -9.67 0.77 1.69
CA SER A 24 -10.34 0.52 0.40
C SER A 24 -11.51 1.45 0.19
N TYR A 25 -11.72 1.86 -1.05
CA TYR A 25 -12.89 2.61 -1.47
C TYR A 25 -13.48 2.01 -2.73
N ARG A 26 -14.80 2.09 -2.85
CA ARG A 26 -15.51 1.82 -4.10
C ARG A 26 -15.95 3.15 -4.69
N ILE A 27 -15.35 3.54 -5.81
CA ILE A 27 -15.59 4.84 -6.44
C ILE A 27 -15.59 4.74 -7.96
N ASP A 28 -16.37 5.61 -8.58
CA ASP A 28 -16.36 5.86 -10.03
C ASP A 28 -15.49 7.09 -10.35
N GLY A 29 -15.15 7.25 -11.63
CA GLY A 29 -14.32 8.33 -12.14
C GLY A 29 -13.20 7.83 -13.03
N SER A 30 -12.45 8.77 -13.59
CA SER A 30 -11.17 8.53 -14.24
C SER A 30 -10.10 8.12 -13.22
N ASP A 31 -9.03 7.48 -13.68
CA ASP A 31 -7.90 7.11 -12.83
C ASP A 31 -7.28 8.32 -12.12
N GLU A 32 -7.24 9.47 -12.80
CA GLU A 32 -6.73 10.72 -12.21
C GLU A 32 -7.61 11.20 -11.04
N GLU A 33 -8.93 11.16 -11.19
CA GLU A 33 -9.87 11.53 -10.12
C GLU A 33 -9.75 10.57 -8.93
N LYS A 34 -9.63 9.26 -9.20
CA LYS A 34 -9.44 8.21 -8.19
C LYS A 34 -8.14 8.40 -7.42
N VAL A 35 -7.03 8.65 -8.12
CA VAL A 35 -5.74 8.94 -7.49
C VAL A 35 -5.79 10.22 -6.66
N ASN A 36 -6.44 11.29 -7.15
CA ASN A 36 -6.58 12.54 -6.40
C ASN A 36 -7.43 12.36 -5.15
N PHE A 37 -8.50 11.57 -5.23
CA PHE A 37 -9.30 11.19 -4.07
C PHE A 37 -8.44 10.44 -3.04
N LEU A 38 -7.71 9.40 -3.46
CA LEU A 38 -6.81 8.65 -2.58
C LEU A 38 -5.77 9.56 -1.92
N ARG A 39 -5.13 10.46 -2.69
CA ARG A 39 -4.16 11.45 -2.17
C ARG A 39 -4.75 12.35 -1.10
N SER A 40 -6.00 12.77 -1.27
CA SER A 40 -6.69 13.63 -0.28
C SER A 40 -7.00 12.92 1.03
N LYS A 41 -6.98 11.58 1.03
CA LYS A 41 -7.33 10.74 2.17
C LYS A 41 -6.14 10.17 2.94
N VAL A 42 -4.92 10.31 2.42
CA VAL A 42 -3.71 9.65 2.94
C VAL A 42 -3.53 9.80 4.47
N GLU A 43 -3.64 11.03 4.99
CA GLU A 43 -3.45 11.29 6.42
C GLU A 43 -4.57 10.70 7.29
N GLU A 44 -5.81 10.82 6.82
CA GLU A 44 -7.00 10.31 7.52
C GLU A 44 -6.97 8.77 7.56
N ASP A 45 -6.76 8.17 6.41
CA ASP A 45 -6.75 6.73 6.20
C ASP A 45 -5.64 6.03 6.96
N TYR A 46 -4.45 6.64 7.09
CA TYR A 46 -3.37 6.00 7.83
C TYR A 46 -3.81 5.63 9.25
N SER A 47 -4.54 6.54 9.91
CA SER A 47 -5.01 6.35 11.29
C SER A 47 -6.07 5.27 11.45
N SER A 48 -6.91 5.04 10.43
CA SER A 48 -8.04 4.10 10.44
C SER A 48 -7.84 2.86 9.57
N SER A 49 -6.70 2.74 8.90
CA SER A 49 -6.39 1.66 7.97
C SER A 49 -6.25 0.30 8.66
N TYR A 50 -6.63 -0.75 7.95
CA TYR A 50 -6.46 -2.12 8.41
C TYR A 50 -4.98 -2.50 8.34
N LYS A 51 -4.46 -3.17 9.37
CA LYS A 51 -3.06 -3.55 9.48
C LYS A 51 -2.86 -5.00 9.01
N PHE A 52 -1.84 -5.21 8.19
CA PHE A 52 -1.41 -6.52 7.70
C PHE A 52 0.05 -6.76 8.10
N ASP A 53 0.43 -8.01 8.28
CA ASP A 53 1.83 -8.35 8.55
C ASP A 53 2.69 -8.14 7.31
N ALA A 54 3.92 -7.67 7.49
CA ALA A 54 4.85 -7.52 6.38
C ALA A 54 5.37 -8.91 5.93
N PRO A 55 5.62 -9.09 4.63
CA PRO A 55 6.19 -10.33 4.10
C PRO A 55 7.57 -10.56 4.69
N GLN A 56 7.79 -11.79 5.13
CA GLN A 56 9.03 -12.27 5.72
C GLN A 56 9.71 -13.26 4.78
N ASP A 57 11.04 -13.30 4.81
CA ASP A 57 11.80 -14.37 4.17
C ASP A 57 11.67 -15.71 4.92
N GLU A 58 12.24 -16.79 4.37
CA GLU A 58 12.22 -18.13 4.98
C GLU A 58 12.81 -18.20 6.40
N ARG A 59 13.55 -17.17 6.82
CA ARG A 59 14.19 -17.07 8.14
C ARG A 59 13.45 -16.08 9.06
N GLY A 60 12.29 -15.57 8.66
CA GLY A 60 11.53 -14.55 9.40
C GLY A 60 12.10 -13.14 9.25
N GLY A 61 12.99 -12.91 8.28
CA GLY A 61 13.62 -11.61 8.03
C GLY A 61 12.67 -10.65 7.32
N LEU A 62 12.52 -9.43 7.86
CA LEU A 62 11.72 -8.38 7.24
C LEU A 62 12.40 -7.80 6.00
N MET A 63 11.58 -7.50 4.99
CA MET A 63 12.04 -6.82 3.78
C MET A 63 12.61 -5.42 4.09
N THR A 64 13.74 -5.08 3.49
CA THR A 64 14.29 -3.71 3.55
C THR A 64 13.56 -2.79 2.58
N TRP A 65 13.43 -1.50 2.93
CA TRP A 65 12.86 -0.48 2.03
C TRP A 65 13.57 -0.47 0.67
N LYS A 66 14.91 -0.57 0.67
CA LYS A 66 15.72 -0.63 -0.55
C LYS A 66 15.40 -1.85 -1.43
N SER A 67 15.03 -2.98 -0.83
CA SER A 67 14.60 -4.15 -1.59
C SER A 67 13.23 -3.91 -2.23
N PHE A 68 12.30 -3.32 -1.49
CA PHE A 68 11.00 -2.92 -2.02
C PHE A 68 11.14 -1.96 -3.20
N GLU A 69 11.96 -0.90 -3.08
CA GLU A 69 12.21 0.04 -4.18
C GLU A 69 12.76 -0.64 -5.45
N LYS A 70 13.52 -1.74 -5.30
CA LYS A 70 13.99 -2.53 -6.45
C LYS A 70 12.88 -3.35 -7.10
N LEU A 71 11.96 -3.91 -6.33
CA LEU A 71 10.77 -4.61 -6.84
C LEU A 71 9.86 -3.62 -7.56
N ARG A 72 9.63 -2.47 -6.96
CA ARG A 72 8.82 -1.38 -7.50
C ARG A 72 9.26 -0.89 -8.86
N LYS A 73 10.56 -0.70 -9.06
CA LYS A 73 11.12 -0.32 -10.38
C LYS A 73 10.84 -1.35 -11.48
N ARG A 74 10.37 -2.54 -11.13
CA ARG A 74 10.04 -3.65 -12.03
C ARG A 74 8.55 -4.01 -12.00
N ASN A 75 7.70 -3.24 -11.30
CA ASN A 75 6.30 -3.55 -11.05
C ASN A 75 6.07 -4.93 -10.40
N LEU A 76 7.02 -5.40 -9.58
CA LEU A 76 6.96 -6.72 -8.91
C LEU A 76 6.49 -6.63 -7.44
N GLU A 77 6.25 -5.42 -6.94
CA GLU A 77 5.74 -5.17 -5.60
C GLU A 77 4.29 -5.60 -5.42
N ILE A 78 3.52 -5.70 -6.51
CA ILE A 78 2.10 -6.07 -6.49
C ILE A 78 1.88 -7.42 -5.79
N GLY A 79 2.78 -8.39 -6.02
CA GLY A 79 2.71 -9.70 -5.35
C GLY A 79 2.90 -9.65 -3.83
N LEU A 80 3.40 -8.54 -3.28
CA LEU A 80 3.49 -8.36 -1.83
C LEU A 80 2.14 -7.99 -1.21
N PHE A 81 1.17 -7.58 -2.01
CA PHE A 81 -0.13 -7.08 -1.57
C PHE A 81 -1.27 -8.07 -1.79
N GLU A 82 -0.98 -9.33 -2.15
CA GLU A 82 -1.99 -10.36 -2.41
C GLU A 82 -2.96 -10.56 -1.23
N GLU A 83 -2.45 -10.57 0.00
CA GLU A 83 -3.28 -10.68 1.20
C GLU A 83 -4.24 -9.48 1.32
N ILE A 84 -3.74 -8.27 1.03
CA ILE A 84 -4.54 -7.04 1.04
C ILE A 84 -5.65 -7.12 -0.03
N PHE A 85 -5.31 -7.57 -1.24
CA PHE A 85 -6.27 -7.67 -2.34
C PHE A 85 -7.35 -8.71 -2.05
N SER A 86 -6.96 -9.85 -1.47
CA SER A 86 -7.87 -10.88 -1.02
C SER A 86 -8.83 -10.35 0.05
N GLU A 87 -8.32 -9.65 1.06
CA GLU A 87 -9.14 -9.08 2.16
C GLU A 87 -10.19 -8.10 1.64
N PHE A 88 -9.84 -7.25 0.68
CA PHE A 88 -10.75 -6.23 0.13
C PHE A 88 -11.55 -6.68 -1.10
N GLY A 89 -11.40 -7.93 -1.56
CA GLY A 89 -12.13 -8.48 -2.71
C GLY A 89 -11.82 -7.75 -4.02
N VAL A 90 -10.55 -7.44 -4.23
CA VAL A 90 -10.05 -6.55 -5.28
C VAL A 90 -9.73 -7.36 -6.56
N PRO A 91 -10.02 -6.86 -7.77
CA PRO A 91 -9.70 -7.56 -9.03
C PRO A 91 -8.18 -7.62 -9.30
N ASP A 92 -7.76 -8.38 -10.31
CA ASP A 92 -6.35 -8.71 -10.60
C ASP A 92 -5.42 -7.49 -10.85
N GLU A 93 -5.97 -6.33 -11.24
CA GLU A 93 -5.21 -5.11 -11.53
C GLU A 93 -5.86 -3.87 -10.87
N PRO A 94 -5.73 -3.68 -9.56
CA PRO A 94 -6.34 -2.53 -8.90
C PRO A 94 -5.53 -1.26 -9.03
N LEU A 95 -6.25 -0.14 -9.06
CA LEU A 95 -5.65 1.16 -8.83
C LEU A 95 -5.31 1.29 -7.34
N ILE A 96 -4.00 1.35 -7.07
CA ILE A 96 -3.44 1.51 -5.74
C ILE A 96 -2.61 2.79 -5.64
N LEU A 97 -2.58 3.39 -4.46
CA LEU A 97 -1.66 4.47 -4.11
C LEU A 97 -0.82 4.01 -2.92
N VAL A 98 0.50 3.98 -3.09
CA VAL A 98 1.42 3.47 -2.06
C VAL A 98 2.13 4.63 -1.38
N THR A 99 2.02 4.69 -0.05
CA THR A 99 2.63 5.74 0.78
C THR A 99 3.61 5.14 1.79
N PRO A 100 4.91 5.49 1.75
CA PRO A 100 5.83 5.10 2.81
C PRO A 100 5.54 5.90 4.08
N VAL A 101 5.57 5.24 5.23
CA VAL A 101 5.46 5.87 6.55
C VAL A 101 6.74 5.59 7.30
N ILE A 102 7.57 6.62 7.50
CA ILE A 102 8.93 6.48 8.04
C ILE A 102 8.94 6.98 9.47
N ASP A 103 9.24 6.10 10.42
CA ASP A 103 9.24 6.40 11.85
C ASP A 103 7.94 7.10 12.31
N GLY A 104 6.80 6.61 11.82
CA GLY A 104 5.46 7.14 12.12
C GLY A 104 5.08 8.43 11.37
N LYS A 105 5.91 8.91 10.44
CA LYS A 105 5.61 10.09 9.62
C LYS A 105 5.15 9.67 8.23
N VAL A 106 3.93 10.06 7.87
CA VAL A 106 3.37 9.84 6.54
C VAL A 106 4.23 10.58 5.51
N GLY A 107 4.75 9.82 4.55
CA GLY A 107 5.59 10.32 3.47
C GLY A 107 4.77 10.81 2.28
N VAL A 108 5.47 11.09 1.17
CA VAL A 108 4.80 11.48 -0.07
C VAL A 108 4.26 10.22 -0.76
N PRO A 109 2.94 10.16 -1.05
CA PRO A 109 2.34 9.07 -1.81
C PRO A 109 2.94 9.01 -3.21
N ALA A 110 3.36 7.83 -3.62
CA ALA A 110 4.15 7.63 -4.82
C ALA A 110 3.45 6.78 -5.86
#